data_AF-A0A7J4MF45-F1
#
_entry.id   AF-A0A7J4MF45-F1
#
_cell.length_a   1.000
_cell.length_b   1.000
_cell.length_c   1.000
_cell.angle_alpha   90.00
_cell.angle_beta   90.00
_cell.angle_gamma   90.00
#
_symmetry.space_group_name_H-M   'P 1'
#
loop_
_entity.id
_entity.type
_entity.pdbx_description
1 polymer ?
#
loop_
_entity_poly.entity_id
_entity_poly.type
_entity_poly.pdbx_seq_one_letter_code
_entity_poly.pdbx_strand_id
1 'polypeptide(L)'
;MESVSIKFQEDVLKRIDNSIEIHNFNSRTEFIREAVRDKLAELSKDELMNEFLKFKGKSASKTSDADNKKTKEKISKEFMKDFEKKFT
;
A
#
# COMPACT_ATOMS: atom_id res chain seq x y z
N MET A 1 8.97 11.44 18.02
CA MET A 1 9.78 11.60 16.79
C MET A 1 11.20 11.23 17.15
N GLU A 2 11.85 10.42 16.33
CA GLU A 2 13.29 10.15 16.46
C GLU A 2 14.06 11.07 15.52
N SER A 3 15.27 11.47 15.91
CA SER A 3 16.15 12.28 15.08
C SER A 3 17.12 11.37 14.32
N VAL A 4 17.30 11.65 13.03
CA VAL A 4 18.26 10.96 12.17
C VAL A 4 19.09 12.00 11.42
N SER A 5 20.37 11.71 11.25
CA SER A 5 21.30 12.53 10.45
C SER A 5 21.62 11.80 9.16
N ILE A 6 21.42 12.47 8.03
CA ILE A 6 21.61 11.92 6.69
C ILE A 6 22.48 12.85 5.86
N LYS A 7 23.27 12.27 4.94
CA LYS A 7 24.12 13.02 4.01
C LYS A 7 23.51 12.97 2.63
N PHE A 8 23.42 14.14 2.00
CA PHE A 8 22.97 14.28 0.62
C PHE A 8 24.10 14.81 -0.25
N GLN A 9 24.01 14.53 -1.55
CA GLN A 9 24.83 15.23 -2.53
C GLN A 9 24.38 16.70 -2.60
N GLU A 10 25.33 17.60 -2.88
CA GLU A 10 25.08 19.05 -2.82
C GLU A 10 24.05 19.51 -3.86
N ASP A 11 24.07 18.93 -5.06
CA ASP A 11 23.11 19.17 -6.12
C ASP A 11 21.69 18.75 -5.72
N VAL A 12 21.56 17.62 -5.01
CA VAL A 12 20.27 17.16 -4.46
C VAL A 12 19.75 18.13 -3.40
N LEU A 13 20.61 18.64 -2.51
CA LEU A 13 20.21 19.65 -1.51
C LEU A 13 19.67 20.91 -2.19
N LYS A 14 20.34 21.41 -3.22
CA LYS A 14 19.87 22.57 -4.00
C LYS A 14 18.50 22.33 -4.62
N ARG A 15 18.25 21.11 -5.14
CA ARG A 15 16.93 20.74 -5.68
C ARG A 15 15.86 20.68 -4.60
N ILE A 16 16.19 20.17 -3.42
CA ILE A 16 15.27 20.14 -2.27
C ILE A 16 14.89 21.56 -1.89
N ASP A 17 15.87 22.45 -1.76
CA ASP A 17 15.65 23.86 -1.41
C ASP A 17 14.75 24.58 -2.42
N ASN A 18 15.02 24.43 -3.71
CA ASN A 18 14.17 24.99 -4.75
C ASN A 18 12.73 24.43 -4.68
N SER A 19 12.58 23.13 -4.40
CA SER A 19 11.27 22.50 -4.30
C SER A 19 10.49 22.99 -3.08
N ILE A 20 11.17 23.28 -1.97
CA ILE A 20 10.56 23.84 -0.76
C ILE A 20 9.96 25.21 -1.06
N GLU A 21 10.69 26.08 -1.77
CA GLU A 21 10.21 27.40 -2.18
C GLU A 21 9.01 27.32 -3.13
N ILE A 22 9.09 26.45 -4.13
CA ILE A 22 8.03 26.31 -5.15
C ILE A 22 6.72 25.78 -4.55
N HIS A 23 6.83 24.79 -3.65
CA HIS A 23 5.68 24.10 -3.09
C HIS A 23 5.27 24.59 -1.69
N ASN A 24 5.86 25.69 -1.23
CA ASN A 24 5.56 26.36 0.05
C ASN A 24 5.65 25.43 1.27
N PHE A 25 6.67 24.57 1.32
CA PHE A 25 6.93 23.78 2.52
C PHE A 25 7.53 24.66 3.63
N ASN A 26 7.17 24.43 4.90
CA ASN A 26 7.67 25.28 5.98
C ASN A 26 9.13 24.96 6.36
N SER A 27 9.60 23.74 6.10
CA SER A 27 10.98 23.34 6.41
C SER A 27 11.47 22.16 5.58
N ARG A 28 12.80 22.03 5.45
CA ARG A 28 13.46 20.84 4.86
C ARG A 28 13.02 19.55 5.54
N THR A 29 12.88 19.57 6.86
CA THR A 29 12.50 18.39 7.62
C THR A 29 11.06 17.96 7.31
N GLU A 30 10.16 18.91 7.11
CA GLU A 30 8.79 18.61 6.69
C GLU A 30 8.75 18.02 5.28
N PHE A 31 9.44 18.65 4.33
CA PHE A 31 9.57 18.14 2.97
C PHE A 31 10.10 16.69 2.94
N ILE A 32 11.20 16.43 3.65
CA ILE A 32 11.81 15.10 3.71
C ILE A 32 10.85 14.08 4.35
N ARG A 33 10.12 14.46 5.40
CA ARG A 33 9.14 13.56 6.04
C ARG A 33 8.01 13.18 5.08
N GLU A 34 7.45 14.15 4.35
CA GLU A 34 6.39 13.87 3.38
C GLU A 34 6.92 13.02 2.23
N ALA A 35 8.08 13.34 1.67
CA ALA A 35 8.69 12.54 0.61
C ALA A 35 8.93 11.08 1.04
N VAL A 36 9.36 10.84 2.29
CA VAL A 36 9.52 9.49 2.84
C VAL A 36 8.16 8.80 3.02
N ARG A 37 7.13 9.49 3.52
CA ARG A 37 5.78 8.94 3.67
C ARG A 37 5.19 8.52 2.33
N ASP A 38 5.28 9.40 1.34
CA ASP A 38 4.79 9.13 -0.01
C ASP A 38 5.50 7.92 -0.62
N LYS A 39 6.83 7.85 -0.47
CA LYS A 39 7.58 6.71 -1.00
C LYS A 39 7.23 5.39 -0.31
N LEU A 40 7.05 5.40 1.02
CA LEU A 40 6.61 4.20 1.75
C LEU A 40 5.19 3.77 1.35
N ALA A 41 4.29 4.72 1.14
CA ALA A 41 2.93 4.44 0.67
C ALA A 41 2.93 3.89 -0.76
N GLU A 42 3.77 4.41 -1.65
CA GLU A 42 3.96 3.90 -3.01
C GLU A 42 4.49 2.46 -3.00
N LEU A 43 5.57 2.19 -2.24
CA LEU A 43 6.13 0.85 -2.12
C LEU A 43 5.12 -0.16 -1.57
N SER A 44 4.34 0.23 -0.55
CA SER A 44 3.28 -0.62 0.00
C SER A 44 2.20 -0.94 -1.05
N LYS A 45 1.81 0.03 -1.89
CA LYS A 45 0.87 -0.21 -2.98
C LYS A 45 1.44 -1.16 -4.04
N ASP A 46 2.71 -1.01 -4.39
CA ASP A 46 3.38 -1.88 -5.36
C ASP A 46 3.47 -3.31 -4.84
N GLU A 47 3.78 -3.50 -3.56
CA GLU A 47 3.74 -4.80 -2.89
C GLU A 47 2.35 -5.41 -2.93
N LEU A 48 1.31 -4.63 -2.59
CA LEU A 48 -0.08 -5.06 -2.60
C LEU A 48 -0.57 -5.40 -4.01
N MET A 49 -0.16 -4.62 -5.02
CA MET A 49 -0.46 -4.87 -6.42
C MET A 49 0.24 -6.14 -6.91
N ASN A 50 1.50 -6.34 -6.55
CA ASN A 50 2.25 -7.56 -6.86
C ASN A 50 1.59 -8.79 -6.21
N GLU A 51 1.11 -8.66 -4.97
CA GLU A 51 0.36 -9.71 -4.29
C GLU A 51 -0.98 -9.98 -4.99
N PHE A 52 -1.73 -8.93 -5.34
CA PHE A 52 -2.96 -9.04 -6.11
C PHE A 52 -2.76 -9.71 -7.48
N LEU A 53 -1.67 -9.38 -8.19
CA LEU A 53 -1.32 -10.00 -9.46
C LEU A 53 -0.97 -11.49 -9.31
N LYS A 54 -0.34 -11.90 -8.20
CA LYS A 54 -0.15 -13.33 -7.87
C LYS A 54 -1.49 -14.05 -7.72
N PHE A 55 -2.52 -13.39 -7.16
CA PHE A 55 -3.86 -13.94 -7.08
C PHE A 55 -4.59 -13.93 -8.44
N LYS A 56 -4.41 -12.87 -9.24
CA LYS A 56 -5.00 -12.75 -10.58
C LYS A 56 -4.48 -13.84 -11.53
N GLY A 57 -3.20 -14.21 -11.46
CA GLY A 57 -2.63 -15.32 -12.24
C GLY A 57 -3.11 -16.71 -11.81
N LYS A 58 -3.60 -16.89 -10.57
CA LYS A 58 -4.24 -18.12 -10.11
C LYS A 58 -5.69 -18.25 -10.59
N SER A 59 -6.32 -17.14 -10.97
CA SER A 59 -7.66 -17.11 -11.58
C SER A 59 -7.57 -17.30 -13.11
N ALA A 60 -7.02 -18.42 -13.56
CA ALA A 60 -6.95 -18.75 -14.99
C ALA A 60 -8.33 -19.12 -15.60
N SER A 61 -9.37 -19.26 -14.79
CA SER A 61 -10.74 -19.48 -15.24
C SER A 61 -11.43 -18.16 -15.54
N LYS A 62 -12.10 -18.06 -16.70
CA LYS A 62 -13.17 -17.08 -16.94
C LYS A 62 -14.33 -17.40 -16.00
N THR A 63 -14.23 -16.99 -14.74
CA THR A 63 -15.27 -17.23 -13.76
C THR A 63 -16.45 -16.32 -14.08
N SER A 64 -17.58 -16.91 -14.49
CA SER A 64 -18.82 -16.17 -14.72
C SER A 64 -19.35 -15.61 -13.40
N ASP A 65 -20.14 -14.53 -13.45
CA ASP A 65 -20.83 -13.98 -12.26
C ASP A 65 -21.63 -15.05 -11.50
N ALA A 66 -22.13 -16.07 -12.20
CA ALA A 66 -22.82 -17.21 -11.61
C ALA A 66 -21.90 -18.09 -10.74
N ASP A 67 -20.65 -18.27 -11.15
CA ASP A 67 -19.65 -19.08 -10.42
C ASP A 67 -19.10 -18.32 -9.21
N ASN A 68 -18.96 -17.00 -9.33
CA ASN A 68 -18.62 -16.12 -8.20
C ASN A 68 -19.71 -16.15 -7.13
N LYS A 69 -20.99 -16.13 -7.52
CA LYS A 69 -22.11 -16.22 -6.58
C LYS A 69 -22.11 -17.55 -5.82
N LYS A 70 -21.91 -18.67 -6.52
CA LYS A 70 -21.80 -20.00 -5.89
C LYS A 70 -20.62 -20.10 -4.93
N THR A 71 -19.48 -19.53 -5.32
CA THR A 71 -18.27 -19.52 -4.48
C THR A 71 -18.48 -18.69 -3.22
N LYS A 72 -19.12 -17.51 -3.35
CA LYS A 72 -19.45 -16.64 -2.22
C LYS A 72 -20.42 -17.31 -1.24
N GLU A 73 -21.45 -17.99 -1.74
CA GLU A 73 -22.38 -18.74 -0.88
C GLU A 73 -21.70 -19.90 -0.15
N LYS A 74 -20.77 -20.61 -0.81
CA LYS A 74 -20.02 -21.71 -0.21
C LYS A 74 -19.08 -21.23 0.90
N ILE A 75 -18.28 -20.19 0.61
CA ILE A 75 -17.36 -19.59 1.59
C ILE A 75 -18.15 -18.99 2.77
N SER A 76 -19.28 -18.33 2.51
CA SER A 76 -20.13 -17.77 3.58
C SER A 76 -20.68 -18.85 4.51
N LYS A 77 -21.04 -20.03 4.00
CA LYS A 77 -21.50 -21.15 4.83
C LYS A 77 -20.36 -21.77 5.64
N GLU A 78 -19.16 -21.87 5.07
CA GLU A 78 -17.98 -22.36 5.80
C GLU A 78 -17.56 -21.37 6.91
N PHE A 79 -17.53 -20.07 6.62
CA PHE A 79 -17.27 -19.04 7.62
C PHE A 79 -18.28 -19.03 8.77
N MET A 80 -19.57 -19.18 8.47
CA MET A 80 -20.60 -19.24 9.51
C MET A 80 -20.46 -20.47 10.40
N LYS A 81 -20.13 -21.64 9.83
CA LYS A 81 -19.84 -22.84 10.62
C LYS A 81 -18.63 -22.66 11.54
N ASP A 82 -17.56 -22.06 11.03
CA ASP A 82 -16.36 -21.78 11.83
C ASP A 82 -16.61 -20.71 12.90
N PHE A 83 -17.49 -19.75 12.62
CA PHE A 83 -17.92 -18.73 13.58
C PHE A 83 -18.77 -19.35 14.70
N GLU A 84 -19.77 -20.17 14.37
CA GLU A 84 -20.59 -20.90 15.34
C GLU A 84 -19.72 -21.81 16.22
N LYS A 85 -18.70 -22.47 15.65
CA LYS A 85 -17.76 -23.31 16.39
C LYS A 85 -16.84 -22.56 17.36
N LYS A 86 -16.63 -21.25 17.15
CA LYS A 86 -15.80 -20.40 18.01
C LYS A 86 -16.59 -19.73 19.14
N PHE A 87 -17.91 -19.68 19.02
CA PHE A 87 -18.81 -19.06 20.00
C PHE A 87 -19.78 -20.08 20.66
N THR A 88 -19.50 -21.38 20.52
CA THR A 88 -20.09 -22.49 21.29
C THR A 88 -19.01 -23.09 22.18
#